data_AF-A0A6L6GDR7-F1
#
_entry.id   AF-A0A6L6GDR7-F1
#
_cell.length_a   1.000
_cell.length_b   1.000
_cell.length_c   1.000
_cell.angle_alpha   90.00
_cell.angle_beta   90.00
_cell.angle_gamma   90.00
#
_symmetry.space_group_name_H-M   'P 1'
#
loop_
_entity.id
_entity.type
_entity.pdbx_description
1 polymer ?
#
loop_
_entity_poly.entity_id
_entity_poly.type
_entity_poly.pdbx_seq_one_letter_code
_entity_poly.pdbx_strand_id
1 'polypeptide(L)'
;MDIEQVKSTESIVSMKRLFQLFFKPKHFFSDFKNLNRESTYIFTYIAAMYVFMDRMDSQLIKTQTVTGGNLESYHWFINTWIKYWGFSAIASIFVAFFIWFVYGWWYEMRLKWSGVENQPSLLVRQVNAMQLCIAAIPVLIITIVQTFLYENYEAAFLAPEVYSGLIVLFFLVYSCWVSYVAVKTVFNANKFALFWFLILPLTVYVGVIAAFITLVV
;
A
#
# COMPACT_ATOMS: atom_id res chain seq x y z
N MET A 1 3.86 -38.57 -11.00
CA MET A 1 3.83 -38.03 -12.37
C MET A 1 3.90 -36.54 -12.21
N ASP A 2 5.11 -36.01 -12.26
CA ASP A 2 5.42 -34.63 -11.94
C ASP A 2 4.83 -33.71 -12.99
N ILE A 3 3.85 -32.91 -12.58
CA ILE A 3 3.34 -31.81 -13.38
C ILE A 3 4.44 -30.75 -13.29
N GLU A 4 5.32 -30.71 -14.30
CA GLU A 4 6.11 -29.52 -14.59
C GLU A 4 5.15 -28.33 -14.58
N GLN A 5 5.25 -27.51 -13.54
CA GLN A 5 4.61 -26.20 -13.52
C GLN A 5 5.17 -25.44 -14.72
N VAL A 6 4.40 -25.37 -15.80
CA VAL A 6 4.68 -24.49 -16.93
C VAL A 6 4.80 -23.08 -16.33
N LYS A 7 6.04 -22.64 -16.11
CA LYS A 7 6.35 -21.34 -15.55
C LYS A 7 5.82 -20.33 -16.55
N SER A 8 4.76 -19.62 -16.21
CA SER A 8 4.15 -18.69 -17.16
C SER A 8 5.17 -17.65 -17.59
N THR A 9 5.21 -17.37 -18.88
CA THR A 9 6.13 -16.40 -19.47
C THR A 9 5.78 -14.96 -19.11
N GLU A 10 4.51 -14.67 -18.82
CA GLU A 10 4.05 -13.33 -18.48
C GLU A 10 4.23 -13.02 -16.98
N SER A 11 5.05 -12.00 -16.68
CA SER A 11 5.31 -11.52 -15.32
C SER A 11 4.27 -10.51 -14.85
N ILE A 12 4.00 -10.49 -13.55
CA ILE A 12 3.18 -9.48 -12.87
C ILE A 12 3.72 -8.05 -13.03
N VAL A 13 5.00 -7.87 -13.38
CA VAL A 13 5.65 -6.56 -13.57
C VAL A 13 5.39 -5.96 -14.95
N SER A 14 4.91 -6.76 -15.91
CA SER A 14 4.66 -6.25 -17.26
C SER A 14 3.69 -5.06 -17.24
N MET A 15 3.94 -4.06 -18.09
CA MET A 15 3.14 -2.83 -18.14
C MET A 15 1.64 -3.11 -18.32
N LYS A 16 1.31 -4.11 -19.14
CA LYS A 16 -0.07 -4.60 -19.32
C LYS A 16 -0.68 -5.07 -18.00
N ARG A 17 0.04 -5.86 -17.20
CA ARG A 17 -0.46 -6.40 -15.93
C ARG A 17 -0.54 -5.33 -14.84
N LEU A 18 0.40 -4.40 -14.81
CA LEU A 18 0.30 -3.20 -13.97
C LEU A 18 -0.94 -2.37 -14.32
N PHE A 19 -1.17 -2.08 -15.60
CA PHE A 19 -2.38 -1.40 -16.04
C PHE A 19 -3.65 -2.15 -15.63
N GLN A 20 -3.66 -3.48 -15.78
CA GLN A 20 -4.79 -4.29 -15.32
C GLN A 20 -4.99 -4.24 -13.81
N LEU A 21 -3.92 -4.23 -13.00
CA LEU A 21 -4.04 -4.11 -11.55
C LEU A 21 -4.78 -2.83 -11.15
N PHE A 22 -4.42 -1.70 -11.76
CA PHE A 22 -5.02 -0.39 -11.45
C PHE A 22 -6.41 -0.20 -12.06
N PHE A 23 -6.63 -0.58 -13.31
CA PHE A 23 -7.87 -0.22 -14.03
C PHE A 23 -8.83 -1.38 -14.26
N LYS A 24 -8.36 -2.63 -14.17
CA LYS A 24 -9.15 -3.84 -14.39
C LYS A 24 -8.83 -4.93 -13.35
N PRO A 25 -8.93 -4.62 -12.04
CA PRO A 25 -8.41 -5.48 -10.97
C PRO A 25 -8.97 -6.90 -11.02
N LYS A 26 -10.25 -7.07 -11.37
CA LYS A 26 -10.88 -8.39 -11.53
C LYS A 26 -10.16 -9.26 -12.58
N HIS A 27 -9.74 -8.66 -13.69
CA HIS A 27 -9.03 -9.38 -14.75
C HIS A 27 -7.57 -9.67 -14.38
N PHE A 28 -6.92 -8.75 -13.66
CA PHE A 28 -5.59 -9.03 -13.10
C PHE A 28 -5.64 -10.24 -12.12
N PHE A 29 -6.61 -10.23 -11.20
CA PHE A 29 -6.73 -11.26 -10.17
C PHE A 29 -7.28 -12.60 -10.68
N SER A 30 -8.06 -12.63 -11.78
CA SER A 30 -8.47 -13.89 -12.41
C SER A 30 -7.28 -14.68 -12.93
N ASP A 31 -6.30 -13.96 -13.49
CA ASP A 31 -5.14 -14.57 -14.14
C ASP A 31 -3.98 -14.80 -13.15
N PHE A 32 -4.06 -14.22 -11.94
CA PHE A 32 -2.95 -14.12 -10.99
C PHE A 32 -2.26 -15.45 -10.65
N LYS A 33 -3.04 -16.54 -10.51
CA LYS A 33 -2.50 -17.88 -10.24
C LYS A 33 -1.65 -18.44 -11.38
N ASN A 34 -1.85 -17.92 -12.59
CA ASN A 34 -1.16 -18.33 -13.81
C ASN A 34 -0.07 -17.33 -14.22
N LEU A 35 0.26 -16.32 -13.41
CA LEU A 35 1.33 -15.36 -13.70
C LEU A 35 2.64 -15.74 -12.97
N ASN A 36 3.78 -15.26 -13.46
CA ASN A 36 5.04 -15.36 -12.73
C ASN A 36 5.02 -14.32 -11.60
N ARG A 37 5.03 -14.82 -10.36
CA ARG A 37 4.90 -14.02 -9.12
C ARG A 37 6.23 -13.84 -8.38
N GLU A 38 7.37 -14.19 -8.97
CA GLU A 38 8.70 -14.06 -8.32
C GLU A 38 9.00 -12.62 -7.91
N SER A 39 8.55 -11.65 -8.73
CA SER A 39 8.74 -10.22 -8.45
C SER A 39 7.85 -9.66 -7.33
N THR A 40 7.02 -10.48 -6.68
CA THR A 40 6.10 -9.98 -5.62
C THR A 40 6.85 -9.40 -4.41
N TYR A 41 8.09 -9.83 -4.18
CA TYR A 41 8.94 -9.25 -3.13
C TYR A 41 9.28 -7.78 -3.41
N ILE A 42 9.45 -7.39 -4.68
CA ILE A 42 9.67 -5.98 -5.06
C ILE A 42 8.42 -5.15 -4.75
N PHE A 43 7.24 -5.68 -5.05
CA PHE A 43 5.96 -5.03 -4.73
C PHE A 43 5.71 -4.95 -3.22
N THR A 44 6.14 -5.96 -2.47
CA THR A 44 6.10 -5.92 -1.00
C THR A 44 6.99 -4.82 -0.45
N TYR A 45 8.18 -4.65 -1.01
CA TYR A 45 9.08 -3.56 -0.65
C TYR A 45 8.51 -2.18 -1.02
N ILE A 46 7.90 -2.05 -2.20
CA ILE A 46 7.17 -0.82 -2.60
C ILE A 46 6.06 -0.49 -1.60
N ALA A 47 5.25 -1.48 -1.22
CA ALA A 47 4.23 -1.31 -0.20
C ALA A 47 4.84 -0.92 1.17
N ALA A 48 6.02 -1.44 1.50
CA ALA A 48 6.73 -1.12 2.72
C ALA A 48 7.25 0.31 2.74
N MET A 49 7.75 0.81 1.62
CA MET A 49 8.11 2.23 1.47
C MET A 49 6.91 3.13 1.74
N TYR A 50 5.77 2.84 1.12
CA TYR A 50 4.54 3.57 1.38
C TYR A 50 4.14 3.56 2.87
N VAL A 51 4.11 2.38 3.50
CA VAL A 51 3.73 2.27 4.93
C VAL A 51 4.72 3.04 5.80
N PHE A 52 6.02 2.98 5.50
CA PHE A 52 7.02 3.74 6.23
C PHE A 52 6.80 5.25 6.08
N MET A 53 6.60 5.74 4.86
CA MET A 53 6.35 7.15 4.57
C MET A 53 5.08 7.65 5.27
N ASP A 54 3.97 6.89 5.22
CA ASP A 54 2.73 7.19 5.96
C ASP A 54 2.96 7.30 7.47
N ARG A 55 3.75 6.38 8.05
CA ARG A 55 4.10 6.44 9.47
C ARG A 55 4.95 7.67 9.79
N MET A 56 5.89 8.02 8.93
CA MET A 56 6.73 9.21 9.08
C MET A 56 5.88 10.48 9.04
N ASP A 57 5.01 10.63 8.05
CA ASP A 57 4.11 11.78 7.93
C ASP A 57 3.18 11.90 9.13
N SER A 58 2.64 10.77 9.60
CA SER A 58 1.84 10.75 10.83
C SER A 58 2.61 11.29 12.04
N GLN A 59 3.91 11.00 12.17
CA GLN A 59 4.74 11.54 13.25
C GLN A 59 5.04 13.03 13.05
N LEU A 60 5.27 13.48 11.81
CA LEU A 60 5.48 14.89 11.50
C LEU A 60 4.23 15.73 11.79
N ILE A 61 3.06 15.28 11.36
CA ILE A 61 1.75 15.91 11.65
C ILE A 61 1.50 15.95 13.17
N LYS A 62 1.75 14.85 13.87
CA LYS A 62 1.63 14.80 15.33
C LYS A 62 2.56 15.80 16.01
N THR A 63 3.79 15.95 15.52
CA THR A 63 4.75 16.90 16.08
C THR A 63 4.28 18.34 15.83
N GLN A 64 3.84 18.66 14.62
CA GLN A 64 3.29 19.98 14.31
C GLN A 64 2.11 20.37 15.22
N THR A 65 1.20 19.42 15.43
CA THR A 65 -0.01 19.64 16.24
C THR A 65 0.27 19.69 17.75
N VAL A 66 1.25 18.94 18.26
CA VAL A 66 1.52 18.82 19.70
C VAL A 66 2.60 19.79 20.20
N THR A 67 3.67 20.03 19.43
CA THR A 67 4.82 20.86 19.85
C THR A 67 4.85 22.24 19.18
N GLY A 68 3.77 22.64 18.51
CA GLY A 68 3.67 23.95 17.86
C GLY A 68 4.57 24.10 16.63
N GLY A 69 4.89 23.00 15.93
CA GLY A 69 5.62 23.04 14.66
C GLY A 69 7.12 22.80 14.72
N ASN A 70 7.73 22.50 15.88
CA ASN A 70 9.17 22.25 15.94
C ASN A 70 9.53 20.86 15.34
N LEU A 71 10.12 20.86 14.13
CA LEU A 71 10.58 19.67 13.40
C LEU A 71 12.08 19.35 13.58
N GLU A 72 12.79 20.00 14.51
CA GLU A 72 14.24 19.85 14.70
C GLU A 72 14.69 18.39 14.90
N SER A 73 13.89 17.59 15.61
CA SER A 73 14.18 16.16 15.85
C SER A 73 14.24 15.32 14.57
N TYR A 74 13.65 15.82 13.48
CA TYR A 74 13.54 15.17 12.19
C TYR A 74 14.41 15.82 11.12
N HIS A 75 14.97 17.00 11.38
CA HIS A 75 15.75 17.80 10.44
C HIS A 75 16.92 17.01 9.83
N TRP A 76 17.55 16.10 10.59
CA TRP A 76 18.62 15.24 10.07
C TRP A 76 18.19 14.44 8.82
N PHE A 77 16.92 14.02 8.72
CA PHE A 77 16.43 13.18 7.62
C PHE A 77 15.62 13.94 6.56
N ILE A 78 14.83 14.96 6.95
CA ILE A 78 13.95 15.70 6.00
C ILE A 78 14.65 16.81 5.23
N ASN A 79 15.80 17.29 5.70
CA ASN A 79 16.46 18.46 5.13
C ASN A 79 17.14 18.22 3.78
N THR A 80 17.19 16.99 3.30
CA THR A 80 17.71 16.67 1.97
C THR A 80 17.03 15.43 1.42
N TRP A 81 16.62 15.47 0.16
CA TRP A 81 16.01 14.33 -0.53
C TRP A 81 16.85 13.06 -0.48
N ILE A 82 18.18 13.16 -0.61
CA ILE A 82 19.05 11.97 -0.58
C ILE A 82 18.98 11.24 0.77
N LYS A 83 18.90 11.99 1.89
CA LYS A 83 18.78 11.40 3.22
C LYS A 83 17.40 10.83 3.43
N TYR A 84 16.37 11.55 3.00
CA TYR A 84 14.99 11.08 3.05
C TYR A 84 14.82 9.76 2.29
N TRP A 85 15.25 9.71 1.02
CA TRP A 85 15.18 8.51 0.19
C TRP A 85 16.05 7.37 0.72
N GLY A 86 17.30 7.66 1.11
CA GLY A 86 18.22 6.66 1.65
C GLY A 86 17.71 6.04 2.95
N PHE A 87 17.26 6.87 3.89
CA PHE A 87 16.70 6.39 5.15
C PHE A 87 15.39 5.63 4.92
N SER A 88 14.48 6.16 4.11
CA SER A 88 13.22 5.49 3.78
C SER A 88 13.45 4.14 3.12
N ALA A 89 14.37 4.04 2.17
CA ALA A 89 14.71 2.80 1.50
C ALA A 89 15.23 1.73 2.48
N ILE A 90 16.20 2.11 3.33
CA ILE A 90 16.81 1.18 4.29
C ILE A 90 15.77 0.75 5.35
N ALA A 91 15.03 1.69 5.93
CA ALA A 91 14.02 1.40 6.95
C ALA A 91 12.90 0.50 6.39
N SER A 92 12.55 0.67 5.12
CA SER A 92 11.50 -0.11 4.45
C SER A 92 11.84 -1.59 4.27
N ILE A 93 13.12 -1.98 4.31
CA ILE A 93 13.50 -3.40 4.31
C ILE A 93 12.95 -4.09 5.55
N PHE A 94 13.05 -3.44 6.72
CA PHE A 94 12.49 -3.94 7.97
C PHE A 94 10.96 -3.95 7.92
N VAL A 95 10.34 -2.89 7.39
CA VAL A 95 8.89 -2.81 7.24
C VAL A 95 8.37 -3.89 6.28
N ALA A 96 9.11 -4.23 5.22
CA ALA A 96 8.73 -5.27 4.27
C ALA A 96 8.60 -6.64 4.93
N PHE A 97 9.46 -6.95 5.91
CA PHE A 97 9.31 -8.15 6.74
C PHE A 97 7.96 -8.15 7.47
N PHE A 98 7.60 -7.04 8.13
CA PHE A 98 6.31 -6.93 8.81
C PHE A 98 5.12 -7.00 7.84
N ILE A 99 5.20 -6.39 6.66
CA ILE A 99 4.14 -6.50 5.65
C ILE A 99 3.99 -7.95 5.19
N TRP A 100 5.09 -8.63 4.92
CA TRP A 100 5.05 -10.00 4.41
C TRP A 100 4.48 -10.98 5.44
N PHE A 101 4.93 -10.90 6.69
CA PHE A 101 4.57 -11.87 7.72
C PHE A 101 3.35 -11.45 8.53
N VAL A 102 3.34 -10.24 9.09
CA VAL A 102 2.28 -9.80 10.01
C VAL A 102 1.04 -9.37 9.24
N TYR A 103 1.18 -8.48 8.24
CA TYR A 103 0.02 -8.09 7.41
C TYR A 103 -0.46 -9.26 6.56
N GLY A 104 0.46 -10.10 6.08
CA GLY A 104 0.11 -11.36 5.40
C GLY A 104 -0.71 -12.30 6.28
N TRP A 105 -0.31 -12.51 7.53
CA TRP A 105 -1.06 -13.30 8.50
C TRP A 105 -2.44 -12.70 8.81
N TRP A 106 -2.51 -11.38 9.04
CA TRP A 106 -3.77 -10.70 9.28
C TRP A 106 -4.73 -10.81 8.07
N TYR A 107 -4.19 -10.71 6.86
CA TYR A 107 -4.94 -10.92 5.63
C TYR A 107 -5.48 -12.36 5.53
N GLU A 108 -4.65 -13.35 5.89
CA GLU A 108 -5.06 -14.76 5.95
C GLU A 108 -6.18 -15.01 6.98
N MET A 109 -6.11 -14.38 8.16
CA MET A 109 -7.15 -14.48 9.18
C MET A 109 -8.50 -13.95 8.68
N ARG A 110 -8.51 -12.77 8.05
CA ARG A 110 -9.73 -12.21 7.45
C ARG A 110 -10.29 -13.07 6.31
N LEU A 111 -9.43 -13.73 5.55
CA LEU A 111 -9.84 -14.72 4.54
C LEU A 111 -10.54 -15.92 5.19
N LYS A 112 -9.98 -16.47 6.27
CA LYS A 112 -10.59 -17.59 7.03
C LYS A 112 -11.95 -17.21 7.58
N TRP A 113 -12.09 -16.01 8.16
CA TRP A 113 -13.39 -15.48 8.60
C TRP A 113 -14.36 -15.22 7.44
N SER A 114 -13.86 -15.18 6.21
CA SER A 114 -14.64 -15.09 4.98
C SER A 114 -14.84 -16.46 4.29
N GLY A 115 -14.69 -17.56 5.04
CA GLY A 115 -14.97 -18.92 4.60
C GLY A 115 -13.94 -19.49 3.62
N VAL A 116 -12.74 -18.91 3.54
CA VAL A 116 -11.65 -19.43 2.70
C VAL A 116 -10.73 -20.29 3.55
N GLU A 117 -10.68 -21.58 3.26
CA GLU A 117 -9.82 -22.55 3.95
C GLU A 117 -8.74 -23.12 3.01
N ASN A 118 -7.66 -23.64 3.61
CA ASN A 118 -6.62 -24.44 2.94
C ASN A 118 -5.93 -23.78 1.73
N GLN A 119 -5.77 -22.45 1.75
CA GLN A 119 -5.00 -21.75 0.73
C GLN A 119 -3.50 -21.68 1.09
N PRO A 120 -2.59 -21.84 0.12
CA PRO A 120 -1.16 -21.67 0.37
C PRO A 120 -0.86 -20.26 0.89
N SER A 121 -0.24 -20.13 2.07
CA SER A 121 0.07 -18.81 2.67
C SER A 121 0.94 -17.94 1.76
N LEU A 122 1.80 -18.53 0.92
CA LEU A 122 2.58 -17.80 -0.07
C LEU A 122 1.68 -17.04 -1.06
N LEU A 123 0.63 -17.69 -1.58
CA LEU A 123 -0.31 -17.07 -2.51
C LEU A 123 -1.08 -15.94 -1.82
N VAL A 124 -1.51 -16.15 -0.57
CA VAL A 124 -2.21 -15.13 0.24
C VAL A 124 -1.35 -13.88 0.41
N ARG A 125 -0.07 -14.06 0.79
CA ARG A 125 0.89 -12.95 0.94
C ARG A 125 1.15 -12.24 -0.38
N GLN A 126 1.25 -12.99 -1.48
CA GLN A 126 1.44 -12.41 -2.80
C GLN A 126 0.25 -11.54 -3.23
N VAL A 127 -0.99 -12.02 -3.03
CA VAL A 127 -2.19 -11.21 -3.29
C VAL A 127 -2.23 -9.97 -2.39
N ASN A 128 -1.91 -10.13 -1.09
CA ASN A 128 -1.84 -9.01 -0.16
C ASN A 128 -0.85 -7.94 -0.61
N ALA A 129 0.35 -8.32 -1.05
CA ALA A 129 1.34 -7.38 -1.55
C ALA A 129 0.83 -6.60 -2.77
N MET A 130 0.24 -7.29 -3.75
CA MET A 130 -0.26 -6.63 -4.97
C MET A 130 -1.41 -5.66 -4.71
N GLN A 131 -2.34 -5.99 -3.82
CA GLN A 131 -3.45 -5.08 -3.51
C GLN A 131 -2.98 -3.83 -2.74
N LEU A 132 -1.95 -3.94 -1.88
CA LEU A 132 -1.35 -2.78 -1.21
C LEU A 132 -0.70 -1.80 -2.20
N CYS A 133 -0.21 -2.29 -3.35
CA CYS A 133 0.41 -1.44 -4.36
C CYS A 133 -0.55 -0.41 -4.97
N ILE A 134 -1.86 -0.62 -4.86
CA ILE A 134 -2.88 0.34 -5.33
C ILE A 134 -2.75 1.69 -4.62
N ALA A 135 -2.46 1.69 -3.33
CA ALA A 135 -2.18 2.91 -2.57
C ALA A 135 -0.70 3.31 -2.67
N ALA A 136 0.22 2.33 -2.65
CA ALA A 136 1.65 2.61 -2.54
C ALA A 136 2.27 3.26 -3.78
N ILE A 137 1.94 2.78 -4.98
CA ILE A 137 2.56 3.29 -6.22
C ILE A 137 2.20 4.76 -6.48
N PRO A 138 0.92 5.18 -6.37
CA PRO A 138 0.58 6.60 -6.52
C PRO A 138 1.32 7.50 -5.54
N VAL A 139 1.45 7.10 -4.28
CA VAL A 139 2.20 7.86 -3.27
C VAL A 139 3.66 7.99 -3.67
N LEU A 140 4.32 6.89 -4.05
CA LEU A 140 5.72 6.96 -4.50
C LEU A 140 5.89 7.85 -5.74
N ILE A 141 4.96 7.79 -6.70
CA ILE A 141 5.01 8.67 -7.87
C ILE A 141 4.90 10.13 -7.45
N ILE A 142 3.97 10.47 -6.54
CA ILE A 142 3.82 11.82 -6.00
C ILE A 142 5.11 12.27 -5.32
N THR A 143 5.70 11.47 -4.44
CA THR A 143 6.95 11.83 -3.74
C THR A 143 8.14 11.99 -4.71
N ILE A 144 8.21 11.15 -5.76
CA ILE A 144 9.22 11.31 -6.81
C ILE A 144 9.02 12.65 -7.53
N VAL A 145 7.79 13.02 -7.90
CA VAL A 145 7.49 14.31 -8.52
C VAL A 145 7.88 15.46 -7.58
N GLN A 146 7.53 15.37 -6.29
CA GLN A 146 7.90 16.37 -5.28
C GLN A 146 9.43 16.54 -5.14
N THR A 147 10.22 15.47 -5.37
CA THR A 147 11.68 15.55 -5.36
C THR A 147 12.25 16.53 -6.39
N PHE A 148 11.52 16.76 -7.49
CA PHE A 148 11.91 17.71 -8.53
C PHE A 148 11.31 19.11 -8.35
N LEU A 149 10.26 19.24 -7.54
CA LEU A 149 9.54 20.50 -7.34
C LEU A 149 10.02 21.28 -6.11
N TYR A 150 10.51 20.58 -5.09
CA TYR A 150 10.89 21.15 -3.80
C TYR A 150 12.36 20.90 -3.48
N GLU A 151 12.98 21.83 -2.76
CA GLU A 151 14.40 21.74 -2.39
C GLU A 151 14.72 20.54 -1.50
N ASN A 152 13.78 20.17 -0.61
CA ASN A 152 13.89 19.06 0.32
C ASN A 152 12.50 18.55 0.74
N TYR A 153 12.46 17.48 1.54
CA TYR A 153 11.21 16.88 1.98
C TYR A 153 10.40 17.78 2.91
N GLU A 154 11.08 18.54 3.76
CA GLU A 154 10.44 19.47 4.69
C GLU A 154 9.63 20.53 3.94
N ALA A 155 10.21 21.14 2.90
CA ALA A 155 9.53 22.11 2.05
C ALA A 155 8.32 21.49 1.33
N ALA A 156 8.44 20.25 0.85
CA ALA A 156 7.32 19.54 0.23
C ALA A 156 6.18 19.22 1.22
N PHE A 157 6.53 18.82 2.44
CA PHE A 157 5.59 18.49 3.51
C PHE A 157 4.81 19.72 4.01
N LEU A 158 5.47 20.88 4.07
CA LEU A 158 4.86 22.15 4.49
C LEU A 158 4.06 22.85 3.38
N ALA A 159 4.19 22.40 2.13
CA ALA A 159 3.52 23.03 1.00
C ALA A 159 1.99 22.76 1.02
N PRO A 160 1.16 23.75 0.65
CA PRO A 160 -0.28 23.58 0.53
C PRO A 160 -0.65 22.76 -0.73
N GLU A 161 -0.49 21.43 -0.65
CA GLU A 161 -0.65 20.49 -1.76
C GLU A 161 -1.97 19.71 -1.72
N VAL A 162 -3.08 20.43 -1.88
CA VAL A 162 -4.44 19.84 -1.81
C VAL A 162 -4.66 18.73 -2.85
N TYR A 163 -4.12 18.87 -4.06
CA TYR A 163 -4.30 17.89 -5.14
C TYR A 163 -3.64 16.56 -4.83
N SER A 164 -2.42 16.58 -4.29
CA SER A 164 -1.69 15.38 -3.89
C SER A 164 -2.47 14.61 -2.82
N GLY A 165 -3.01 15.33 -1.82
CA GLY A 165 -3.86 14.74 -0.78
C GLY A 165 -5.13 14.08 -1.33
N LEU A 166 -5.83 14.72 -2.28
CA LEU A 166 -7.02 14.16 -2.92
C LEU A 166 -6.71 12.89 -3.72
N ILE A 167 -5.59 12.85 -4.43
CA ILE A 167 -5.16 11.67 -5.19
C ILE A 167 -4.86 10.51 -4.24
N VAL A 168 -4.11 10.75 -3.16
CA VAL A 168 -3.81 9.72 -2.15
C VAL A 168 -5.09 9.20 -1.53
N LEU A 169 -6.02 10.09 -1.16
CA LEU A 169 -7.31 9.71 -0.60
C LEU A 169 -8.13 8.83 -1.56
N PHE A 170 -8.19 9.21 -2.85
CA PHE A 170 -8.87 8.41 -3.86
C PHE A 170 -8.28 6.99 -3.95
N PHE A 171 -6.96 6.87 -4.05
CA PHE A 171 -6.30 5.56 -4.15
C PHE A 171 -6.39 4.74 -2.86
N LEU A 172 -6.45 5.39 -1.71
CA LEU A 172 -6.68 4.73 -0.43
C LEU A 172 -8.06 4.06 -0.40
N VAL A 173 -9.12 4.79 -0.75
CA VAL A 173 -10.49 4.26 -0.86
C VAL A 173 -10.57 3.18 -1.94
N TYR A 174 -9.96 3.43 -3.10
CA TYR A 174 -9.95 2.48 -4.20
C TYR A 174 -9.21 1.18 -3.86
N SER A 175 -8.16 1.25 -3.03
CA SER A 175 -7.45 0.06 -2.55
C SER A 175 -8.36 -0.91 -1.78
N CYS A 176 -9.33 -0.41 -1.00
CA CYS A 176 -10.31 -1.27 -0.31
C CYS A 176 -11.16 -2.05 -1.31
N TRP A 177 -11.62 -1.38 -2.37
CA TRP A 177 -12.36 -2.03 -3.45
C TRP A 177 -11.51 -3.10 -4.14
N VAL A 178 -10.27 -2.78 -4.49
CA VAL A 178 -9.36 -3.74 -5.12
C VAL A 178 -9.07 -4.94 -4.20
N SER A 179 -8.90 -4.71 -2.89
CA SER A 179 -8.74 -5.75 -1.88
C SER A 179 -9.93 -6.72 -1.87
N TYR A 180 -11.15 -6.19 -1.86
CA TYR A 180 -12.37 -6.99 -1.96
C TYR A 180 -12.46 -7.78 -3.28
N VAL A 181 -12.17 -7.14 -4.41
CA VAL A 181 -12.14 -7.81 -5.73
C VAL A 181 -11.11 -8.93 -5.75
N ALA A 182 -9.93 -8.72 -5.17
CA ALA A 182 -8.85 -9.71 -5.12
C ALA A 182 -9.30 -10.96 -4.37
N VAL A 183 -9.89 -10.82 -3.18
CA VAL A 183 -10.33 -11.98 -2.38
C VAL A 183 -11.49 -12.73 -3.01
N LYS A 184 -12.42 -12.01 -3.64
CA LYS A 184 -13.54 -12.64 -4.37
C LYS A 184 -13.07 -13.41 -5.58
N THR A 185 -12.04 -12.91 -6.28
CA THR A 185 -11.62 -13.47 -7.57
C THR A 185 -10.58 -14.59 -7.40
N VAL A 186 -9.59 -14.43 -6.52
CA VAL A 186 -8.52 -15.43 -6.36
C VAL A 186 -8.98 -16.59 -5.46
N PHE A 187 -9.73 -16.29 -4.40
CA PHE A 187 -10.03 -17.23 -3.32
C PHE A 187 -11.51 -17.61 -3.22
N ASN A 188 -12.38 -17.06 -4.07
CA ASN A 188 -13.83 -17.30 -4.02
C ASN A 188 -14.43 -17.05 -2.62
N ALA A 189 -13.93 -16.04 -1.90
CA ALA A 189 -14.38 -15.72 -0.56
C ALA A 189 -15.90 -15.47 -0.50
N ASN A 190 -16.54 -15.79 0.62
CA ASN A 190 -18.00 -15.67 0.77
C ASN A 190 -18.45 -14.20 0.96
N LYS A 191 -19.72 -13.99 1.34
CA LYS A 191 -20.29 -12.64 1.54
C LYS A 191 -19.63 -11.85 2.67
N PHE A 192 -19.05 -12.50 3.68
CA PHE A 192 -18.37 -11.82 4.79
C PHE A 192 -17.07 -11.11 4.34
N ALA A 193 -16.54 -11.44 3.16
CA ALA A 193 -15.43 -10.72 2.55
C ALA A 193 -15.76 -9.23 2.35
N LEU A 194 -17.03 -8.90 2.06
CA LEU A 194 -17.48 -7.51 1.92
C LEU A 194 -17.24 -6.72 3.21
N PHE A 195 -17.58 -7.31 4.35
CA PHE A 195 -17.39 -6.68 5.65
C PHE A 195 -15.90 -6.48 5.95
N TRP A 196 -15.10 -7.55 5.84
CA TRP A 196 -13.70 -7.53 6.28
C TRP A 196 -12.73 -6.78 5.37
N PHE A 197 -12.97 -6.77 4.05
CA PHE A 197 -12.03 -6.20 3.07
C PHE A 197 -12.50 -4.87 2.46
N LEU A 198 -13.79 -4.52 2.60
CA LEU A 198 -14.32 -3.25 2.07
C LEU A 198 -14.90 -2.37 3.17
N ILE A 199 -15.96 -2.82 3.87
CA ILE A 199 -16.71 -1.95 4.79
C ILE A 199 -15.85 -1.54 5.99
N LEU A 200 -15.22 -2.50 6.68
CA LEU A 200 -14.45 -2.21 7.89
C LEU A 200 -13.24 -1.29 7.61
N PRO A 201 -12.41 -1.49 6.56
CA PRO A 201 -11.37 -0.53 6.22
C PRO A 201 -11.91 0.86 5.86
N LEU A 202 -13.01 0.93 5.10
CA LEU A 202 -13.60 2.22 4.70
C LEU A 202 -14.13 2.99 5.90
N THR A 203 -14.79 2.34 6.87
CA THR A 203 -15.28 3.04 8.07
C THR A 203 -14.14 3.59 8.91
N VAL A 204 -13.02 2.87 9.02
CA VAL A 204 -11.81 3.37 9.68
C VAL A 204 -11.26 4.59 8.95
N TYR A 205 -11.12 4.55 7.62
CA TYR A 205 -10.63 5.70 6.85
C TYR A 205 -11.55 6.92 6.93
N VAL A 206 -12.86 6.72 6.82
CA VAL A 206 -13.85 7.80 7.01
C VAL A 206 -13.72 8.42 8.40
N GLY A 207 -13.54 7.61 9.45
CA GLY A 207 -13.31 8.10 10.80
C GLY A 207 -12.05 8.96 10.94
N VAL A 208 -10.94 8.52 10.33
CA VAL A 208 -9.68 9.28 10.33
C VAL A 208 -9.82 10.61 9.56
N ILE A 209 -10.47 10.59 8.39
CA ILE A 209 -10.70 11.80 7.58
C ILE A 209 -11.61 12.78 8.34
N ALA A 210 -12.68 12.30 8.95
CA ALA A 210 -13.59 13.14 9.73
C ALA A 210 -12.86 13.80 10.91
N ALA A 211 -12.05 13.03 11.65
CA ALA A 211 -11.24 13.56 12.74
C ALA A 211 -10.25 14.63 12.26
N PHE A 212 -9.62 14.41 11.10
CA PHE A 212 -8.71 15.38 10.50
C PHE A 212 -9.43 16.69 10.13
N ILE A 213 -10.60 16.62 9.48
CA ILE A 213 -11.41 17.81 9.14
C ILE A 213 -11.77 18.60 10.41
N THR A 214 -12.19 17.93 11.48
CA THR A 214 -12.55 18.61 12.74
C THR A 214 -11.38 19.21 13.50
N LEU A 215 -10.13 18.83 13.19
CA LEU A 215 -8.92 19.41 13.80
C LEU A 215 -8.37 20.59 13.00
N VAL A 216 -8.73 20.69 11.72
CA VAL A 216 -8.24 21.72 10.79
C VAL A 216 -9.23 22.89 10.63
N VAL A 217 -10.53 22.66 10.88
CA VAL A 217 -11.59 23.67 10.93
C VAL A 217 -11.82 24.13 12.36
#